data_AF-A0A1I1C0V5-F1
#
_entry.id   AF-A0A1I1C0V5-F1
#
_cell.length_a   1.000
_cell.length_b   1.000
_cell.length_c   1.000
_cell.angle_alpha   90.00
_cell.angle_beta   90.00
_cell.angle_gamma   90.00
#
_symmetry.space_group_name_H-M   'P 1'
#
loop_
_entity.id
_entity.type
_entity.pdbx_description
1 polymer ?
#
loop_
_entity_poly.entity_id
_entity_poly.type
_entity_poly.pdbx_seq_one_letter_code
_entity_poly.pdbx_strand_id
1 'polypeptide(L)'
;MPPRYVKPYVKRNQNDAADTEAICEAVKRPNMRFVPIKTADQQSILMLHLTRILFIRQRTMTNNAVRAHLAEFGIVAGIGRNGLIELLNLHSQGRKT
;
A
#
# COMPACT_ATOMS: atom_id res chain seq x y z
N MET A 1 -18.62 -10.95 6.32
CA MET A 1 -18.84 -11.00 7.78
C MET A 1 -17.75 -10.17 8.46
N PRO A 2 -18.07 -9.31 9.44
CA PRO A 2 -17.06 -8.50 10.13
C PRO A 2 -16.03 -9.38 10.87
N PRO A 3 -14.71 -9.08 10.81
CA PRO A 3 -13.68 -9.89 11.48
C PRO A 3 -13.89 -10.05 12.99
N ARG A 4 -14.46 -9.03 13.66
CA ARG A 4 -14.80 -9.08 15.09
C ARG A 4 -15.79 -10.20 15.44
N TYR A 5 -16.64 -10.62 14.49
CA TYR A 5 -17.61 -11.69 14.71
C TYR A 5 -17.04 -13.08 14.48
N VAL A 6 -15.90 -13.18 13.79
CA VAL A 6 -15.18 -14.45 13.57
C VAL A 6 -14.21 -14.75 14.70
N LYS A 7 -13.60 -13.70 15.26
CA LYS A 7 -12.56 -13.80 16.31
C LYS A 7 -12.90 -14.75 17.47
N PRO A 8 -14.14 -14.82 17.99
CA PRO A 8 -14.50 -15.75 19.08
C PRO A 8 -14.41 -17.24 18.69
N TYR A 9 -14.43 -17.56 17.40
CA TYR A 9 -14.41 -18.93 16.86
C TYR A 9 -13.01 -19.40 16.44
N VAL A 10 -12.01 -18.50 16.48
CA VAL A 10 -10.61 -18.83 16.15
C VAL A 10 -10.00 -19.64 17.30
N LYS A 11 -9.57 -20.86 17.01
CA LYS A 11 -8.88 -21.73 17.97
C LYS A 11 -7.46 -21.21 18.25
N ARG A 12 -6.83 -21.70 19.32
CA ARG A 12 -5.42 -21.35 19.64
C ARG A 12 -4.50 -21.71 18.47
N ASN A 13 -3.45 -20.90 18.30
CA ASN A 13 -2.47 -20.95 17.21
C ASN A 13 -3.03 -20.47 15.85
N GLN A 14 -2.61 -19.28 15.41
CA GLN A 14 -3.10 -18.67 14.19
C GLN A 14 -2.50 -19.37 12.96
N ASN A 15 -3.36 -20.01 12.18
CA ASN A 15 -3.03 -20.58 10.87
C ASN A 15 -4.27 -20.55 9.97
N ASP A 16 -4.06 -20.66 8.67
CA ASP A 16 -5.14 -20.54 7.67
C ASP A 16 -6.24 -21.59 7.86
N ALA A 17 -5.89 -22.79 8.34
CA ALA A 17 -6.86 -23.86 8.60
C ALA A 17 -7.80 -23.49 9.77
N ALA A 18 -7.25 -22.96 10.86
CA ALA A 18 -8.00 -22.48 12.01
C ALA A 18 -8.88 -21.27 11.66
N ASP A 19 -8.39 -20.35 10.82
CA ASP A 19 -9.16 -19.20 10.36
C ASP A 19 -10.32 -19.63 9.45
N THR A 20 -10.08 -20.59 8.56
CA THR A 20 -11.13 -21.16 7.68
C THR A 20 -12.21 -21.85 8.52
N GLU A 21 -11.82 -22.67 9.50
CA GLU A 21 -12.77 -23.35 10.39
C GLU A 21 -13.60 -22.32 11.18
N ALA A 22 -12.96 -21.30 11.73
CA ALA A 22 -13.63 -20.23 12.46
C ALA A 22 -14.66 -19.47 11.61
N ILE A 23 -14.33 -19.20 10.33
CA ILE A 23 -15.26 -18.58 9.38
C ILE A 23 -16.46 -19.50 9.13
N CYS A 24 -16.22 -20.77 8.83
CA CYS A 24 -17.27 -21.77 8.58
C CYS A 24 -18.21 -21.94 9.79
N GLU A 25 -17.66 -21.88 11.00
CA GLU A 25 -18.42 -21.97 12.24
C GLU A 25 -19.24 -20.71 12.51
N ALA A 26 -18.64 -19.54 12.31
CA ALA A 26 -19.30 -18.26 12.49
C ALA A 26 -20.47 -18.07 11.50
N VAL A 27 -20.30 -18.47 10.23
CA VAL A 27 -21.32 -18.37 9.18
C VAL A 27 -22.62 -19.11 9.53
N LYS A 28 -22.55 -20.19 10.32
CA LYS A 28 -23.71 -21.00 10.71
C LYS A 28 -24.56 -20.37 11.82
N ARG A 29 -24.11 -19.28 12.45
CA ARG A 29 -24.79 -18.69 13.61
C ARG A 29 -26.05 -17.92 13.17
N PRO A 30 -27.20 -18.10 13.84
CA PRO A 30 -28.48 -17.52 13.39
C PRO A 30 -28.51 -15.99 13.42
N ASN A 31 -27.75 -15.38 14.33
CA ASN A 31 -27.64 -13.91 14.46
C ASN A 31 -26.44 -13.33 13.69
N MET A 32 -25.87 -14.08 12.73
CA MET A 32 -24.69 -13.62 12.00
C MET A 32 -25.04 -12.51 11.02
N ARG A 33 -24.32 -11.38 11.12
CA ARG A 33 -24.46 -10.27 10.17
C ARG A 33 -23.39 -10.34 9.09
N PHE A 34 -23.82 -10.38 7.84
CA PHE A 34 -22.94 -10.32 6.69
C PHE A 34 -22.63 -8.87 6.30
N VAL A 35 -21.43 -8.68 5.74
CA VAL A 35 -21.08 -7.42 5.10
C VAL A 35 -21.65 -7.50 3.69
N PRO A 36 -22.39 -6.49 3.20
CA PRO A 36 -22.92 -6.51 1.86
C PRO A 36 -21.79 -6.61 0.83
N ILE A 37 -22.08 -7.25 -0.29
CA ILE A 37 -21.18 -7.23 -1.45
C ILE A 37 -21.10 -5.78 -1.94
N LYS A 38 -19.88 -5.32 -2.25
CA LYS A 38 -19.66 -3.97 -2.77
C LYS A 38 -20.38 -3.83 -4.10
N THR A 39 -21.04 -2.69 -4.30
CA THR A 39 -21.56 -2.34 -5.64
C THR A 39 -20.40 -2.05 -6.58
N ALA A 40 -20.65 -2.10 -7.90
CA ALA A 40 -19.65 -1.75 -8.91
C ALA A 40 -19.08 -0.33 -8.68
N ASP A 41 -19.93 0.63 -8.31
CA ASP A 41 -19.53 2.01 -8.01
C ASP A 41 -18.65 2.12 -6.76
N GLN A 42 -18.99 1.38 -5.70
CA GLN A 42 -18.15 1.34 -4.49
C GLN A 42 -16.78 0.72 -4.78
N GLN A 43 -16.76 -0.33 -5.61
CA GLN A 43 -15.52 -0.99 -6.02
C GLN A 43 -14.69 -0.08 -6.93
N SER A 44 -15.30 0.66 -7.86
CA SER A 44 -14.58 1.57 -8.77
C SER A 44 -13.90 2.71 -8.01
N ILE A 45 -14.56 3.30 -7.00
CA ILE A 45 -13.96 4.30 -6.11
C ILE A 45 -12.74 3.72 -5.39
N LEU A 46 -12.86 2.50 -4.85
CA LEU A 46 -11.72 1.82 -4.21
C LEU A 46 -10.56 1.60 -5.19
N MET A 47 -10.85 1.20 -6.43
CA MET A 47 -9.81 1.02 -7.46
C MET A 47 -9.07 2.33 -7.74
N LEU A 48 -9.78 3.47 -7.85
CA LEU A 48 -9.15 4.78 -8.02
C LEU A 48 -8.19 5.13 -6.88
N HIS A 49 -8.58 4.87 -5.63
CA HIS A 49 -7.71 5.08 -4.47
C HIS A 49 -6.46 4.20 -4.52
N LEU A 50 -6.61 2.91 -4.85
CA LEU A 50 -5.49 1.97 -4.95
C LEU A 50 -4.54 2.34 -6.09
N THR A 51 -5.07 2.72 -7.25
CA THR A 51 -4.27 3.21 -8.39
C THR A 51 -3.46 4.46 -8.01
N ARG A 52 -4.08 5.41 -7.29
CA ARG A 52 -3.36 6.59 -6.77
C ARG A 52 -2.24 6.20 -5.80
N ILE A 53 -2.49 5.27 -4.88
CA ILE A 53 -1.48 4.78 -3.93
C ILE A 53 -0.32 4.11 -4.67
N LEU A 54 -0.61 3.29 -5.68
CA LEU A 54 0.40 2.65 -6.52
C LEU A 54 1.30 3.69 -7.18
N PHE A 55 0.72 4.68 -7.86
CA PHE A 55 1.51 5.72 -8.53
C PHE A 55 2.31 6.58 -7.56
N ILE A 56 1.79 6.87 -6.36
CA ILE A 56 2.55 7.58 -5.33
C ILE A 56 3.78 6.76 -4.91
N ARG A 57 3.62 5.45 -4.67
CA ARG A 57 4.73 4.57 -4.30
C ARG A 57 5.77 4.45 -5.41
N GLN A 58 5.33 4.24 -6.66
CA GLN A 58 6.21 4.18 -7.82
C GLN A 58 6.99 5.49 -7.98
N ARG A 59 6.33 6.65 -7.91
CA ARG A 59 7.00 7.96 -7.98
C ARG A 59 8.05 8.11 -6.88
N THR A 60 7.72 7.77 -5.63
CA THR A 60 8.69 7.86 -4.52
C THR A 60 9.87 6.90 -4.72
N MET A 61 9.62 5.69 -5.21
CA MET A 61 10.66 4.70 -5.53
C MET A 61 11.61 5.23 -6.61
N THR A 62 11.07 5.73 -7.73
CA THR A 62 11.87 6.31 -8.81
C THR A 62 12.68 7.51 -8.34
N ASN A 63 12.07 8.41 -7.54
CA ASN A 63 12.78 9.56 -6.98
C ASN A 63 13.96 9.12 -6.09
N ASN A 64 13.75 8.12 -5.24
CA ASN A 64 14.81 7.60 -4.37
C ASN A 64 15.92 6.90 -5.17
N ALA A 65 15.59 6.17 -6.23
CA ALA A 65 16.57 5.52 -7.09
C ALA A 65 17.48 6.55 -7.79
N VAL A 66 16.90 7.58 -8.42
CA VAL A 66 17.68 8.66 -9.06
C VAL A 66 18.62 9.33 -8.05
N ARG A 67 18.12 9.61 -6.84
CA ARG A 67 18.93 10.21 -5.78
C ARG A 67 20.06 9.30 -5.32
N ALA A 68 19.82 8.00 -5.19
CA ALA A 68 20.85 7.03 -4.83
C ALA A 68 21.96 6.97 -5.90
N HIS A 69 21.58 6.89 -7.18
CA HIS A 69 22.55 6.89 -8.27
C HIS A 69 23.38 8.18 -8.33
N LEU A 70 22.78 9.35 -8.12
CA LEU A 70 23.54 10.61 -8.10
C LEU A 70 24.46 10.74 -6.88
N ALA A 71 24.06 10.16 -5.75
CA ALA A 71 24.90 10.12 -4.55
C ALA A 71 26.16 9.26 -4.74
N GLU A 72 26.14 8.22 -5.59
CA GLU A 72 27.34 7.45 -5.96
C GLU A 72 28.41 8.33 -6.63
N PHE A 73 28.01 9.43 -7.27
CA PHE A 73 28.90 10.43 -7.86
C PHE A 73 29.15 11.65 -6.95
N GLY A 74 28.77 11.59 -5.68
CA GLY A 74 28.93 12.68 -4.71
C GLY A 74 27.91 13.82 -4.83
N ILE A 75 26.92 13.70 -5.71
CA ILE A 75 25.88 14.71 -5.91
C ILE A 75 24.70 14.41 -4.98
N VAL A 76 24.60 15.14 -3.87
CA VAL A 76 23.60 14.90 -2.81
C VAL A 76 22.64 16.08 -2.69
N ALA A 77 21.34 15.80 -2.50
CA ALA A 77 20.30 16.80 -2.24
C ALA A 77 19.35 16.34 -1.11
N GLY A 78 18.37 17.14 -0.70
CA GLY A 78 17.38 16.77 0.34
C GLY A 78 16.35 15.70 -0.06
N ILE A 79 15.79 14.94 0.88
CA ILE A 79 14.81 13.87 0.58
C ILE A 79 13.51 14.46 -0.01
N GLY A 80 12.86 13.70 -0.89
CA GLY A 80 11.54 14.02 -1.42
C GLY A 80 11.59 14.78 -2.76
N ARG A 81 10.46 15.38 -3.16
CA ARG A 81 10.31 15.99 -4.48
C ARG A 81 11.22 17.20 -4.69
N ASN A 82 11.39 18.03 -3.66
CA ASN A 82 12.14 19.29 -3.77
C ASN A 82 13.63 19.03 -4.06
N GLY A 83 14.25 18.06 -3.36
CA GLY A 83 15.64 17.72 -3.65
C GLY A 83 15.83 16.98 -4.97
N LEU A 84 14.80 16.31 -5.53
CA LEU A 84 14.90 15.83 -6.92
C LEU A 84 14.89 16.99 -7.92
N ILE A 85 14.06 18.01 -7.71
CA ILE A 85 14.02 19.20 -8.57
C ILE A 85 15.37 19.92 -8.56
N GLU A 86 16.00 20.04 -7.38
CA GLU A 86 17.35 20.57 -7.24
C GLU A 86 18.37 19.79 -8.09
N LEU A 87 18.37 18.46 -8.00
CA LEU A 87 19.27 17.59 -8.78
C LEU A 87 19.04 17.73 -10.30
N LEU A 88 17.79 17.83 -10.74
CA LEU A 88 17.46 18.01 -12.16
C LEU A 88 17.96 19.37 -12.68
N ASN A 89 17.82 20.43 -11.87
CA ASN A 89 18.31 21.75 -12.22
C ASN A 89 19.84 21.77 -12.32
N LEU A 90 20.55 21.13 -11.39
CA LEU A 90 22.01 20.98 -11.43
C LEU A 90 22.48 20.28 -12.72
N HIS A 91 21.80 19.21 -13.13
CA HIS A 91 22.11 18.51 -14.39
C HIS A 91 21.86 19.39 -15.62
N SER A 92 20.73 20.10 -15.66
CA SER A 92 20.36 20.97 -16.79
C SER A 92 21.31 22.15 -17.01
N GLN A 93 21.99 22.59 -15.94
CA GLN A 93 22.92 23.72 -15.97
C GLN A 93 24.36 23.32 -16.33
N GLY A 94 24.62 22.04 -16.60
CA GLY A 94 25.93 21.58 -17.08
C GLY A 94 27.10 21.81 -16.11
N ARG A 95 26.84 22.03 -14.82
CA ARG A 95 27.91 22.08 -13.81
C ARG A 95 28.45 20.67 -13.58
N LYS A 96 29.52 20.34 -14.30
CA LYS A 96 30.53 19.39 -13.83
C LYS A 96 31.13 19.99 -12.55
N THR A 97 30.94 19.31 -11.43
CA THR A 97 31.82 19.47 -10.25
C THR A 97 33.25 19.12 -10.64
#